data_AF-Q0C3U8-F1
#
_entry.id   AF-Q0C3U8-F1
#
_cell.length_a   1.000
_cell.length_b   1.000
_cell.length_c   1.000
_cell.angle_alpha   90.00
_cell.angle_beta   90.00
_cell.angle_gamma   90.00
#
_symmetry.space_group_name_H-M   'P 1'
#
loop_
_entity.id
_entity.type
_entity.pdbx_description
1 polymer ?
#
loop_
_entity_poly.entity_id
_entity_poly.type
_entity_poly.pdbx_seq_one_letter_code
_entity_poly.pdbx_strand_id
1 'polypeptide(L)'
;MKFFATLVTALILAAPALAQLTDVHTAQQARAQAACPALLARHEAALAAGKESLYFPEDCACLADSITWEGWDDYDMEYTGEFMSEADAILVADTLLSAPTLDDAMTLIYESISASGSSVLANCVAK
;
A
#
# COMPACT_ATOMS: atom_id res chain seq x y z
N MET A 1 -55.03 -5.68 -27.86
CA MET A 1 -54.25 -5.50 -26.62
C MET A 1 -52.88 -4.98 -27.04
N LYS A 2 -52.51 -3.78 -26.55
CA LYS A 2 -51.34 -3.01 -27.02
C LYS A 2 -50.03 -3.60 -26.48
N PHE A 3 -49.05 -3.77 -27.36
CA PHE A 3 -47.62 -3.91 -27.05
C PHE A 3 -47.07 -2.58 -26.50
N PHE A 4 -46.06 -2.65 -25.62
CA PHE A 4 -44.93 -1.73 -25.37
C PHE A 4 -44.41 -2.04 -23.95
N ALA A 5 -43.34 -2.84 -23.82
CA ALA A 5 -41.95 -2.39 -23.68
C ALA A 5 -41.67 -1.63 -22.37
N THR A 6 -41.00 -2.30 -21.43
CA THR A 6 -39.97 -1.66 -20.60
C THR A 6 -38.99 -2.72 -20.12
N LEU A 7 -37.84 -2.74 -20.78
CA LEU A 7 -36.64 -3.52 -20.49
C LEU A 7 -35.58 -2.50 -20.08
N VAL A 8 -35.55 -2.13 -18.80
CA VAL A 8 -34.56 -1.23 -18.16
C VAL A 8 -34.71 -1.53 -16.66
N THR A 9 -33.79 -2.17 -15.95
CA THR A 9 -32.44 -1.73 -15.59
C THR A 9 -31.64 -2.97 -15.15
N ALA A 10 -30.71 -3.42 -15.98
CA ALA A 10 -29.63 -4.29 -15.56
C ALA A 10 -28.34 -3.59 -15.98
N LEU A 11 -27.78 -2.71 -15.13
CA LEU A 11 -26.50 -2.04 -15.39
C LEU A 11 -26.02 -1.14 -14.24
N ILE A 12 -25.95 -1.62 -12.98
CA ILE A 12 -25.06 -0.99 -11.98
C ILE A 12 -24.59 -2.03 -10.96
N LEU A 13 -23.64 -2.90 -11.32
CA LEU A 13 -22.91 -3.72 -10.33
C LEU A 13 -21.41 -3.84 -10.64
N ALA A 14 -20.85 -2.97 -11.47
CA ALA A 14 -19.43 -3.03 -11.87
C ALA A 14 -18.68 -1.73 -11.52
N ALA A 15 -18.84 -1.20 -10.30
CA ALA A 15 -18.10 -0.02 -9.88
C ALA A 15 -17.68 0.05 -8.39
N PRO A 16 -17.31 -1.03 -7.65
CA PRO A 16 -16.73 -0.83 -6.33
C PRO A 16 -15.21 -0.59 -6.33
N ALA A 17 -14.45 -1.08 -7.32
CA ALA A 17 -12.97 -1.03 -7.26
C ALA A 17 -12.40 0.40 -7.34
N LEU A 18 -12.95 1.27 -8.22
CA LEU A 18 -12.47 2.65 -8.35
C LEU A 18 -12.97 3.60 -7.24
N ALA A 19 -13.85 3.15 -6.35
CA ALA A 19 -14.39 3.97 -5.26
C ALA A 19 -13.61 3.82 -3.93
N GLN A 20 -12.58 2.98 -3.90
CA GLN A 20 -11.82 2.68 -2.68
C GLN A 20 -10.62 3.60 -2.46
N LEU A 21 -10.05 4.17 -3.53
CA LEU A 21 -9.04 5.21 -3.39
C LEU A 21 -9.69 6.54 -2.98
N THR A 22 -9.26 7.09 -1.86
CA THR A 22 -9.72 8.37 -1.34
C THR A 22 -8.58 9.39 -1.33
N ASP A 23 -8.91 10.67 -1.15
CA ASP A 23 -7.91 11.73 -0.98
C ASP A 23 -6.92 11.43 0.17
N VAL A 24 -7.34 10.62 1.15
CA VAL A 24 -6.48 10.15 2.25
C VAL A 24 -5.32 9.32 1.70
N HIS A 25 -5.56 8.42 0.76
CA HIS A 25 -4.52 7.55 0.19
C HIS A 25 -3.45 8.37 -0.53
N THR A 26 -3.88 9.29 -1.40
CA THR A 26 -2.95 10.19 -2.11
C THR A 26 -2.18 11.08 -1.13
N ALA A 27 -2.84 11.59 -0.09
CA ALA A 27 -2.16 12.37 0.94
C ALA A 27 -1.14 11.54 1.74
N GLN A 28 -1.47 10.28 2.09
CA GLN A 28 -0.56 9.39 2.81
C GLN A 28 0.60 8.92 1.94
N GLN A 29 0.37 8.62 0.66
CA GLN A 29 1.45 8.34 -0.30
C GLN A 29 2.44 9.49 -0.36
N ALA A 30 1.97 10.73 -0.53
CA ALA A 30 2.86 11.89 -0.59
C ALA A 30 3.63 12.09 0.73
N ARG A 31 2.99 11.87 1.89
CA ARG A 31 3.65 11.91 3.20
C ARG A 31 4.72 10.82 3.34
N ALA A 32 4.40 9.59 2.95
CA ALA A 32 5.29 8.44 2.97
C ALA A 32 6.52 8.67 2.07
N GLN A 33 6.31 9.13 0.83
CA GLN A 33 7.38 9.46 -0.11
C GLN A 33 8.31 10.54 0.46
N ALA A 34 7.75 11.58 1.07
CA ALA A 34 8.53 12.66 1.69
C ALA A 34 9.32 12.19 2.93
N ALA A 35 8.88 11.13 3.62
CA ALA A 35 9.57 10.56 4.77
C ALA A 35 10.79 9.70 4.37
N CYS A 36 10.76 9.07 3.19
CA CYS A 36 11.79 8.12 2.78
C CYS A 36 13.23 8.65 2.85
N PRO A 37 13.57 9.86 2.36
CA PRO A 37 14.95 10.36 2.44
C PRO A 37 15.50 10.39 3.87
N ALA A 38 14.68 10.79 4.84
CA ALA A 38 15.09 10.85 6.24
C ALA A 38 15.19 9.46 6.87
N LEU A 39 14.28 8.53 6.53
CA LEU A 39 14.34 7.15 6.99
C LEU A 39 15.59 6.43 6.46
N LEU A 40 15.87 6.58 5.17
CA LEU A 40 17.04 5.98 4.52
C LEU A 40 18.33 6.52 5.10
N ALA A 41 18.43 7.82 5.39
CA ALA A 41 19.61 8.38 6.06
C ALA A 41 19.84 7.76 7.45
N ARG A 42 18.79 7.50 8.24
CA ARG A 42 18.90 6.81 9.53
C ARG A 42 19.29 5.35 9.36
N HIS A 43 18.73 4.69 8.35
CA HIS A 43 19.02 3.30 8.01
C HIS A 43 20.48 3.12 7.58
N GLU A 44 20.98 3.94 6.65
CA GLU A 44 22.38 3.93 6.21
C GLU A 44 23.36 4.18 7.38
N ALA A 45 23.03 5.11 8.27
CA ALA A 45 23.83 5.35 9.47
C ALA A 45 23.89 4.11 10.39
N ALA A 46 22.79 3.36 10.50
CA ALA A 46 22.75 2.11 11.26
C ALA A 46 23.57 1.00 10.58
N LEU A 47 23.52 0.89 9.24
CA LEU A 47 24.35 -0.04 8.47
C LEU A 47 25.84 0.26 8.65
N ALA A 48 26.22 1.54 8.57
CA ALA A 48 27.60 1.98 8.81
C ALA A 48 28.09 1.68 10.25
N ALA A 49 27.17 1.60 11.21
CA ALA A 49 27.43 1.19 12.59
C ALA A 49 27.44 -0.34 12.80
N GLY A 50 27.25 -1.14 11.74
CA GLY A 50 27.31 -2.60 11.78
C GLY A 50 25.97 -3.31 11.94
N LYS A 51 24.82 -2.63 11.77
CA LYS A 51 23.51 -3.30 11.67
C LYS A 51 23.46 -4.06 10.33
N GLU A 52 23.03 -5.31 10.36
CA GLU A 52 22.70 -6.06 9.16
C GLU A 52 21.28 -5.72 8.70
N SER A 53 21.04 -5.73 7.39
CA SER A 53 19.72 -5.53 6.81
C SER A 53 19.48 -6.41 5.59
N LEU A 54 18.22 -6.77 5.39
CA LEU A 54 17.71 -7.46 4.21
C LEU A 54 16.99 -6.52 3.24
N TYR A 55 16.87 -5.24 3.59
CA TYR A 55 16.12 -4.24 2.84
C TYR A 55 17.04 -3.24 2.15
N PHE A 56 16.57 -2.72 1.03
CA PHE A 56 17.30 -1.81 0.17
C PHE A 56 16.61 -0.44 0.10
N PRO A 57 17.31 0.62 -0.32
CA PRO A 57 16.73 1.95 -0.46
C PRO A 57 15.43 2.00 -1.27
N GLU A 58 15.31 1.16 -2.30
CA GLU A 58 14.13 1.09 -3.16
C GLU A 58 12.88 0.57 -2.43
N ASP A 59 13.04 -0.17 -1.34
CA ASP A 59 11.91 -0.75 -0.62
C ASP A 59 11.10 0.34 0.10
N CYS A 60 11.74 1.42 0.58
CA CYS A 60 10.98 2.56 1.13
C CYS A 60 10.06 3.20 0.08
N ALA A 61 10.60 3.44 -1.12
CA ALA A 61 9.83 4.03 -2.21
C ALA A 61 8.68 3.11 -2.61
N CYS A 62 8.92 1.80 -2.68
CA CYS A 62 7.86 0.85 -3.00
C CYS A 62 6.74 0.88 -1.96
N LEU A 63 7.05 0.84 -0.66
CA LEU A 63 6.04 0.91 0.40
C LEU A 63 5.21 2.19 0.28
N ALA A 64 5.87 3.33 0.06
CA ALA A 64 5.20 4.61 -0.08
C ALA A 64 4.27 4.64 -1.30
N ASP A 65 4.74 4.14 -2.44
CA ASP A 65 3.97 4.12 -3.69
C ASP A 65 2.77 3.16 -3.61
N SER A 66 2.97 2.01 -2.97
CA SER A 66 1.99 0.94 -2.82
C SER A 66 0.72 1.36 -2.10
N ILE A 67 0.73 2.43 -1.30
CA ILE A 67 -0.46 2.99 -0.65
C ILE A 67 -1.62 3.22 -1.64
N THR A 68 -1.30 3.49 -2.90
CA THR A 68 -2.31 3.73 -3.95
C THR A 68 -2.48 2.57 -4.94
N TRP A 69 -1.81 1.45 -4.70
CA TRP A 69 -1.85 0.30 -5.60
C TRP A 69 -2.98 -0.65 -5.21
N GLU A 70 -3.46 -1.36 -6.23
CA GLU A 70 -4.34 -2.50 -6.05
C GLU A 70 -3.55 -3.68 -5.48
N GLY A 71 -4.19 -4.47 -4.63
CA GLY A 71 -3.63 -5.66 -4.02
C GLY A 71 -3.23 -6.70 -5.06
N TRP A 72 -2.20 -7.45 -4.76
CA TRP A 72 -1.70 -8.54 -5.59
C TRP A 72 -1.89 -9.87 -4.88
N ASP A 73 -2.49 -10.83 -5.57
CA ASP A 73 -2.59 -12.21 -5.10
C ASP A 73 -1.47 -13.05 -5.73
N ASP A 74 -0.50 -13.45 -4.91
CA ASP A 74 0.62 -14.30 -5.35
C ASP A 74 0.20 -15.73 -5.73
N TYR A 75 -0.98 -16.20 -5.28
CA TYR A 75 -1.46 -17.55 -5.58
C TYR A 75 -2.05 -17.62 -6.99
N ASP A 76 -2.90 -16.65 -7.32
CA ASP A 76 -3.60 -16.61 -8.61
C ASP A 76 -2.87 -15.74 -9.65
N MET A 77 -1.83 -15.00 -9.25
CA MET A 77 -1.04 -14.08 -10.10
C MET A 77 -1.90 -13.00 -10.77
N GLU A 78 -2.87 -12.48 -10.02
CA GLU A 78 -3.84 -11.48 -10.47
C GLU A 78 -4.02 -10.36 -9.43
N TYR A 79 -4.52 -9.22 -9.86
CA TYR A 79 -4.91 -8.14 -8.95
C TYR A 79 -6.20 -8.49 -8.22
N THR A 80 -6.27 -8.18 -6.93
CA THR A 80 -7.38 -8.58 -6.05
C THR A 80 -8.63 -7.71 -6.21
N GLY A 81 -8.54 -6.54 -6.86
CA GLY A 81 -9.57 -5.52 -6.83
C GLY A 81 -9.60 -4.71 -5.54
N GLU A 82 -8.80 -5.07 -4.54
CA GLU A 82 -8.82 -4.45 -3.21
C GLU A 82 -7.66 -3.47 -3.05
N PHE A 83 -7.92 -2.35 -2.40
CA PHE A 83 -6.88 -1.40 -2.00
C PHE A 83 -6.60 -1.52 -0.51
N MET A 84 -5.46 -0.95 -0.12
CA MET A 84 -5.09 -0.77 1.29
C MET A 84 -6.20 0.01 2.00
N SER A 85 -6.49 -0.30 3.26
CA SER A 85 -7.46 0.50 4.01
C SER A 85 -6.88 1.87 4.36
N GLU A 86 -7.72 2.89 4.60
CA GLU A 86 -7.23 4.20 5.05
C GLU A 86 -6.41 4.12 6.35
N ALA A 87 -6.78 3.20 7.25
CA ALA A 87 -6.06 2.98 8.50
C ALA A 87 -4.65 2.43 8.24
N ASP A 88 -4.52 1.49 7.31
CA ASP A 88 -3.22 0.95 6.90
C ASP A 88 -2.39 1.99 6.14
N ALA A 89 -3.01 2.83 5.30
CA ALA A 89 -2.32 3.91 4.60
C ALA A 89 -1.70 4.91 5.59
N ILE A 90 -2.45 5.25 6.65
CA ILE A 90 -1.95 6.11 7.74
C ILE A 90 -0.84 5.38 8.52
N LEU A 91 -1.03 4.10 8.86
CA LEU A 91 -0.02 3.28 9.54
C LEU A 91 1.31 3.26 8.77
N VAL A 92 1.28 3.00 7.47
CA VAL A 92 2.48 2.97 6.62
C VAL A 92 3.15 4.34 6.62
N ALA A 93 2.41 5.42 6.35
CA ALA A 93 2.98 6.76 6.30
C ALA A 93 3.59 7.22 7.64
N ASP A 94 2.89 6.98 8.76
CA ASP A 94 3.38 7.36 10.10
C ASP A 94 4.57 6.50 10.53
N THR A 95 4.59 5.22 10.15
CA THR A 95 5.72 4.32 10.45
C THR A 95 6.96 4.71 9.66
N LEU A 96 6.85 4.96 8.35
CA LEU A 96 7.98 5.40 7.53
C LEU A 96 8.55 6.75 8.01
N LEU A 97 7.69 7.62 8.54
CA LEU A 97 8.10 8.89 9.12
C LEU A 97 8.94 8.70 10.40
N SER A 98 8.51 7.82 11.30
CA SER A 98 8.97 7.78 12.69
C SER A 98 9.92 6.63 13.03
N ALA A 99 9.96 5.57 12.24
CA ALA A 99 10.78 4.40 12.53
C ALA A 99 12.28 4.72 12.58
N PRO A 100 13.06 4.07 13.46
CA PRO A 100 14.49 4.30 13.56
C PRO A 100 15.26 3.86 12.30
N THR A 101 14.95 2.70 11.72
CA THR A 101 15.49 2.23 10.43
C THR A 101 14.40 1.68 9.53
N LEU A 102 14.74 1.41 8.25
CA LEU A 102 13.84 0.75 7.32
C LEU A 102 13.43 -0.65 7.79
N ASP A 103 14.35 -1.45 8.36
CA ASP A 103 14.00 -2.75 8.96
C ASP A 103 12.96 -2.61 10.06
N ASP A 104 13.14 -1.63 10.95
CA ASP A 104 12.20 -1.41 12.06
C ASP A 104 10.84 -0.97 11.52
N ALA A 105 10.82 -0.16 10.45
CA ALA A 105 9.59 0.20 9.76
C ALA A 105 8.88 -1.01 9.16
N MET A 106 9.63 -1.88 8.48
CA MET A 106 9.11 -3.10 7.86
C MET A 106 8.51 -4.02 8.92
N THR A 107 9.24 -4.30 10.00
CA THR A 107 8.72 -5.13 11.10
C THR A 107 7.41 -4.57 11.65
N LEU A 108 7.36 -3.28 11.96
CA LEU A 108 6.15 -2.65 12.53
C LEU A 108 4.96 -2.69 11.56
N ILE A 109 5.19 -2.44 10.28
CA ILE A 109 4.15 -2.48 9.25
C ILE A 109 3.62 -3.91 9.11
N TYR A 110 4.47 -4.90 8.86
CA TYR A 110 4.01 -6.29 8.64
C TYR A 110 3.35 -6.93 9.85
N GLU A 111 3.71 -6.52 11.07
CA GLU A 111 3.06 -7.01 12.29
C GLU A 111 1.67 -6.38 12.54
N SER A 112 1.40 -5.21 11.97
CA SER A 112 0.22 -4.39 12.32
C SER A 112 -0.77 -4.19 11.18
N ILE A 113 -0.35 -4.43 9.94
CA ILE A 113 -1.17 -4.16 8.76
C ILE A 113 -2.30 -5.19 8.61
N SER A 114 -3.42 -4.76 8.03
CA SER A 114 -4.52 -5.68 7.71
C SER A 114 -4.20 -6.67 6.59
N ALA A 115 -5.10 -7.61 6.35
CA ALA A 115 -4.98 -8.57 5.23
C ALA A 115 -4.98 -7.88 3.85
N SER A 116 -5.80 -6.86 3.64
CA SER A 116 -5.83 -6.13 2.36
C SER A 116 -4.60 -5.24 2.20
N GLY A 117 -4.09 -4.65 3.29
CA GLY A 117 -2.80 -3.96 3.23
C GLY A 117 -1.65 -4.94 2.92
N SER A 118 -1.70 -6.15 3.47
CA SER A 118 -0.69 -7.19 3.19
C SER A 118 -0.67 -7.60 1.71
N SER A 119 -1.82 -7.78 1.07
CA SER A 119 -1.90 -8.08 -0.37
C SER A 119 -1.42 -6.91 -1.23
N VAL A 120 -1.63 -5.66 -0.79
CA VAL A 120 -1.04 -4.48 -1.45
C VAL A 120 0.47 -4.46 -1.32
N LEU A 121 1.02 -4.69 -0.12
CA LEU A 121 2.47 -4.71 0.09
C LEU A 121 3.16 -5.90 -0.61
N ALA A 122 2.42 -6.96 -0.96
CA ALA A 122 2.95 -8.07 -1.75
C ALA A 122 3.51 -7.61 -3.10
N ASN A 123 2.95 -6.54 -3.70
CA ASN A 123 3.49 -5.92 -4.91
C ASN A 123 4.97 -5.48 -4.76
N CYS A 124 5.42 -5.18 -3.53
CA CYS A 124 6.80 -4.81 -3.26
C CYS A 124 7.74 -6.00 -3.12
N VAL A 125 7.20 -7.18 -2.78
CA VAL A 125 7.95 -8.42 -2.53
C VAL A 125 7.92 -9.35 -3.75
N ALA A 126 6.96 -9.19 -4.66
CA ALA A 126 6.85 -9.91 -5.94
C ALA A 126 7.96 -9.59 -6.98
N LYS A 127 9.11 -9.07 -6.54
CA LYS A 127 10.31 -8.87 -7.37
C LYS A 127 10.96 -10.19 -7.76
#